data_AF-A0A177DT98-F1
#
_entry.id   AF-A0A177DT98-F1
#
_cell.length_a   1.000
_cell.length_b   1.000
_cell.length_c   1.000
_cell.angle_alpha   90.00
_cell.angle_beta   90.00
_cell.angle_gamma   90.00
#
_symmetry.space_group_name_H-M   'P 1'
#
loop_
_entity.id
_entity.type
_entity.pdbx_description
1 polymer ?
#
loop_
_entity_poly.entity_id
_entity_poly.type
_entity_poly.pdbx_seq_one_letter_code
_entity_poly.pdbx_strand_id
1 'polypeptide(L)'
;MAITLQERQSSKSSNAHTKGYSRTQRNATNDDRGVQYRQLVSRAVTQRLHSPSLDDLTKTDVANKLAHPLKTWETQERSIARDKARIEAKMLDIPWRKFIRDVESATLEVHVLTPTRYEAPCGDRIKNQEASTRNEGVLYKFGALKDMDEDKEWKKKDAAIYNVLKAFQGGRCRD
;
A
#
# COMPACT_ATOMS: atom_id res chain seq x y z
N MET A 1 47.77 -10.43 40.66
CA MET A 1 46.81 -9.40 40.22
C MET A 1 45.74 -10.11 39.38
N ALA A 2 44.55 -10.28 39.95
CA ALA A 2 43.44 -11.01 39.33
C ALA A 2 42.36 -10.01 38.91
N ILE A 3 41.99 -10.00 37.63
CA ILE A 3 40.89 -9.18 37.09
C ILE A 3 39.82 -10.14 36.61
N THR A 4 38.77 -10.29 37.41
CA THR A 4 37.54 -11.02 37.11
C THR A 4 36.62 -10.13 36.27
N LEU A 5 36.47 -10.46 34.98
CA LEU A 5 35.54 -9.76 34.07
C LEU A 5 34.19 -10.49 33.99
N GLN A 6 33.34 -10.07 34.93
CA GLN A 6 31.94 -9.67 34.76
C GLN A 6 31.15 -10.22 33.56
N GLU A 7 30.34 -11.21 33.92
CA GLU A 7 29.17 -11.78 33.26
C GLU A 7 28.21 -10.69 32.74
N ARG A 8 28.17 -10.48 31.42
CA ARG A 8 27.12 -9.70 30.75
C ARG A 8 25.88 -10.57 30.56
N GLN A 9 24.94 -10.45 31.49
CA GLN A 9 23.57 -10.91 31.28
C GLN A 9 22.95 -10.12 30.13
N SER A 10 22.74 -10.80 29.00
CA SER A 10 21.97 -10.29 27.87
C SER A 10 20.49 -10.36 28.24
N SER A 11 19.95 -9.21 28.65
CA SER A 11 18.54 -8.98 28.91
C SER A 11 17.75 -9.26 27.63
N LYS A 12 17.06 -10.40 27.60
CA LYS A 12 16.00 -10.68 26.63
C LYS A 12 14.88 -9.67 26.84
N SER A 13 14.88 -8.60 26.04
CA SER A 13 13.71 -7.72 25.90
C SER A 13 12.61 -8.49 25.18
N SER A 14 11.76 -9.17 25.95
CA SER A 14 10.48 -9.68 25.46
C SER A 14 9.56 -8.49 25.22
N ASN A 15 9.57 -7.98 23.99
CA ASN A 15 8.56 -7.01 23.52
C ASN A 15 7.19 -7.70 23.48
N ALA A 16 6.52 -7.69 24.63
CA ALA A 16 5.12 -8.04 24.78
C ALA A 16 4.25 -6.92 24.20
N HIS A 17 4.13 -6.89 22.87
CA HIS A 17 3.11 -6.14 22.15
C HIS A 17 2.07 -7.11 21.57
N THR A 18 1.41 -7.83 22.47
CA THR A 18 0.21 -8.64 22.20
C THR A 18 -0.90 -8.24 23.18
N LYS A 19 -1.26 -6.96 23.20
CA LYS A 19 -2.48 -6.48 23.86
C LYS A 19 -3.25 -5.64 22.86
N GLY A 20 -4.30 -6.22 22.29
CA GLY A 20 -5.18 -5.52 21.35
C GLY A 20 -6.20 -6.39 20.60
N TYR A 21 -6.11 -7.72 20.65
CA TYR A 21 -7.15 -8.57 20.05
C TYR A 21 -8.29 -8.75 21.05
N SER A 22 -9.31 -7.91 20.86
CA SER A 22 -10.52 -7.86 21.67
C SER A 22 -11.20 -9.22 21.79
N ARG A 23 -11.67 -9.54 22.99
CA ARG A 23 -12.38 -10.75 23.42
C ARG A 23 -13.65 -11.04 22.60
N THR A 24 -14.08 -10.12 21.73
CA THR A 24 -15.29 -10.18 20.90
C THR A 24 -15.27 -11.21 19.77
N GLN A 25 -14.11 -11.65 19.29
CA GLN A 25 -14.06 -12.55 18.10
C GLN A 25 -14.58 -13.98 18.35
N ARG A 26 -14.74 -14.42 19.60
CA ARG A 26 -15.23 -15.78 19.89
C ARG A 26 -16.74 -15.98 19.66
N ASN A 27 -17.51 -14.90 19.56
CA ASN A 27 -18.98 -14.93 19.37
C ASN A 27 -19.41 -14.38 17.99
N ALA A 28 -18.47 -14.27 17.04
CA ALA A 28 -18.74 -13.81 15.69
C ALA A 28 -19.75 -14.73 14.99
N THR A 29 -20.74 -14.16 14.30
CA THR A 29 -21.65 -14.92 13.42
C THR A 29 -20.84 -15.54 12.28
N ASN A 30 -21.38 -16.57 11.62
CA ASN A 30 -20.71 -17.21 10.48
C ASN A 30 -20.35 -16.20 9.37
N ASP A 31 -21.20 -15.19 9.17
CA ASP A 31 -20.96 -14.12 8.19
C ASP A 31 -19.75 -13.24 8.55
N ASP A 32 -19.60 -12.91 9.84
CA ASP A 32 -18.48 -12.12 10.35
C ASP A 32 -17.15 -12.88 10.20
N ARG A 33 -17.13 -14.20 10.45
CA ARG A 33 -15.95 -15.05 10.20
C ARG A 33 -15.56 -15.06 8.73
N GLY A 34 -16.53 -15.09 7.82
CA GLY A 34 -16.29 -15.01 6.38
C GLY A 34 -15.68 -13.67 5.94
N VAL A 35 -16.15 -12.56 6.50
CA VAL A 35 -15.57 -11.22 6.25
C VAL A 35 -14.14 -11.14 6.78
N GLN A 36 -13.90 -11.58 8.02
CA GLN A 36 -12.57 -11.60 8.63
C GLN A 36 -11.59 -12.44 7.81
N TYR A 37 -12.03 -13.59 7.29
CA TYR A 37 -11.19 -14.43 6.45
C TYR A 37 -10.80 -13.74 5.14
N ARG A 38 -11.76 -13.12 4.44
CA ARG A 38 -11.47 -12.39 3.19
C ARG A 38 -10.48 -11.24 3.44
N GLN A 39 -10.67 -10.48 4.53
CA GLN A 39 -9.75 -9.42 4.91
C GLN A 39 -8.34 -9.94 5.20
N LEU A 40 -8.24 -11.07 5.90
CA LEU A 40 -6.97 -11.74 6.16
C LEU A 40 -6.27 -12.18 4.86
N VAL A 41 -7.02 -12.75 3.91
CA VAL A 41 -6.49 -13.11 2.58
C VAL A 41 -6.00 -11.87 1.83
N SER A 42 -6.80 -10.80 1.75
CA SER A 42 -6.42 -9.54 1.09
C SER A 42 -5.16 -8.92 1.70
N ARG A 43 -5.03 -8.95 3.04
CA ARG A 43 -3.82 -8.49 3.73
C ARG A 43 -2.62 -9.38 3.39
N ALA A 44 -2.79 -10.69 3.33
CA ALA A 44 -1.71 -11.60 3.01
C ALA A 44 -1.23 -11.51 1.55
N VAL A 45 -2.15 -11.23 0.62
CA VAL A 45 -1.84 -10.91 -0.79
C VAL A 45 -0.98 -9.66 -0.87
N THR A 46 -1.44 -8.55 -0.28
CA THR A 46 -0.73 -7.26 -0.32
C THR A 46 0.63 -7.31 0.36
N GLN A 47 0.77 -8.06 1.46
CA GLN A 47 2.03 -8.21 2.20
C GLN A 47 2.90 -9.38 1.71
N ARG A 48 2.47 -10.12 0.68
CA ARG A 48 3.18 -11.28 0.10
C ARG A 48 3.60 -12.34 1.13
N LEU A 49 2.71 -12.63 2.09
CA LEU A 49 3.01 -13.53 3.22
C LEU A 49 3.12 -15.01 2.82
N HIS A 50 2.73 -15.35 1.59
CA HIS A 50 2.87 -16.69 1.01
C HIS A 50 4.25 -16.95 0.39
N SER A 51 5.13 -15.94 0.30
CA SER A 51 6.43 -16.07 -0.36
C SER A 51 7.33 -17.11 0.33
N PRO A 52 7.90 -18.08 -0.42
CA PRO A 52 8.89 -19.04 0.11
C PRO A 52 10.15 -18.38 0.66
N SER A 53 10.45 -17.14 0.21
CA SER A 53 11.61 -16.38 0.70
C SER A 53 11.58 -16.09 2.21
N LEU A 54 10.42 -16.24 2.85
CA LEU A 54 10.26 -16.08 4.30
C LEU A 54 10.62 -17.34 5.08
N ASP A 55 10.85 -18.48 4.43
CA ASP A 55 11.20 -19.74 5.09
C ASP A 55 12.72 -19.89 5.32
N ASP A 56 13.57 -19.17 4.58
CA ASP A 56 15.04 -19.30 4.62
C ASP A 56 15.78 -18.24 5.47
N LEU A 57 15.06 -17.49 6.31
CA LEU A 57 15.60 -16.34 7.06
C LEU A 57 16.76 -16.68 8.01
N THR A 58 16.89 -17.93 8.43
CA THR A 58 17.94 -18.35 9.38
C THR A 58 19.31 -18.53 8.74
N LYS A 59 19.41 -18.64 7.41
CA LYS A 59 20.67 -19.00 6.72
C LYS A 59 21.42 -17.80 6.13
N THR A 60 20.72 -16.72 5.80
CA THR A 60 21.28 -15.62 4.98
C THR A 60 21.67 -14.37 5.76
N ASP A 61 21.62 -14.41 7.08
CA ASP A 61 21.24 -13.23 7.86
C ASP A 61 22.42 -12.36 8.34
N VAL A 62 23.65 -12.86 8.41
CA VAL A 62 24.77 -12.07 8.95
C VAL A 62 25.41 -11.16 7.90
N ALA A 63 25.65 -11.68 6.69
CA ALA A 63 26.27 -10.91 5.60
C ALA A 63 25.31 -9.90 4.95
N ASN A 64 24.03 -10.27 4.79
CA ASN A 64 23.03 -9.39 4.16
C ASN A 64 22.53 -8.25 5.07
N LYS A 65 22.56 -8.42 6.39
CA LYS A 65 22.20 -7.36 7.37
C LYS A 65 23.06 -6.11 7.25
N LEU A 66 24.35 -6.29 6.98
CA LEU A 66 25.28 -5.17 6.80
C LEU A 66 25.16 -4.51 5.43
N ALA A 67 24.81 -5.27 4.39
CA ALA A 67 24.72 -4.76 3.01
C ALA A 67 23.41 -3.98 2.74
N HIS A 68 22.27 -4.42 3.29
CA HIS A 68 20.96 -3.84 2.98
C HIS A 68 20.03 -3.78 4.21
N PRO A 69 20.23 -2.81 5.12
CA PRO A 69 19.48 -2.72 6.39
C PRO A 69 17.97 -2.61 6.17
N LEU A 70 17.54 -1.83 5.17
CA LEU A 70 16.12 -1.65 4.83
C LEU A 70 15.45 -2.96 4.41
N LYS A 71 16.12 -3.75 3.56
CA LYS A 71 15.60 -5.02 3.06
C LYS A 71 15.48 -6.05 4.18
N THR A 72 16.44 -6.07 5.11
CA THR A 72 16.37 -6.94 6.28
C THR A 72 15.24 -6.57 7.22
N TRP A 73 15.02 -5.26 7.45
CA TRP A 73 13.89 -4.78 8.24
C TRP A 73 12.55 -5.16 7.60
N GLU A 74 12.39 -4.93 6.29
CA GLU A 74 11.16 -5.27 5.57
C GLU A 74 10.86 -6.77 5.64
N THR A 75 11.90 -7.60 5.51
CA THR A 75 11.76 -9.06 5.56
C THR A 75 11.37 -9.53 6.97
N GLN A 76 11.95 -8.91 8.01
CA GLN A 76 11.58 -9.17 9.40
C GLN A 76 10.13 -8.79 9.68
N GLU A 77 9.68 -7.62 9.23
CA GLU A 77 8.27 -7.19 9.36
C GLU A 77 7.30 -8.17 8.68
N ARG A 78 7.64 -8.64 7.48
CA ARG A 78 6.84 -9.66 6.78
C ARG A 78 6.82 -11.00 7.53
N SER A 79 7.93 -11.40 8.15
CA SER A 79 7.97 -12.60 9.00
C SER A 79 7.02 -12.48 10.18
N ILE A 80 7.07 -11.34 10.89
CA ILE A 80 6.18 -11.06 12.04
C ILE A 80 4.71 -11.06 11.59
N ALA A 81 4.42 -10.46 10.42
CA ALA A 81 3.08 -10.45 9.86
C ALA A 81 2.57 -11.87 9.50
N ARG A 82 3.45 -12.74 8.98
CA ARG A 82 3.11 -14.14 8.67
C ARG A 82 2.77 -14.93 9.92
N ASP A 83 3.50 -14.72 11.01
CA ASP A 83 3.20 -15.37 12.30
C ASP A 83 1.85 -14.90 12.87
N LYS A 84 1.55 -13.59 12.76
CA LYS A 84 0.22 -13.06 13.12
C LYS A 84 -0.89 -13.70 12.27
N ALA A 85 -0.69 -13.80 10.96
CA ALA A 85 -1.64 -14.44 10.05
C ALA A 85 -1.85 -15.92 10.38
N ARG A 86 -0.81 -16.66 10.80
CA ARG A 86 -0.93 -18.05 11.25
C ARG A 86 -1.83 -18.18 12.48
N ILE A 87 -1.70 -17.26 13.44
CA ILE A 87 -2.53 -17.24 14.65
C ILE A 87 -3.98 -16.93 14.27
N GLU A 88 -4.22 -15.91 13.45
CA GLU A 88 -5.55 -15.52 13.00
C GLU A 88 -6.24 -16.63 12.18
N ALA A 89 -5.53 -17.27 11.25
CA ALA A 89 -6.05 -18.42 10.50
C ALA A 89 -6.43 -19.59 11.42
N LYS A 90 -5.62 -19.85 12.45
CA LYS A 90 -5.92 -20.88 13.46
C LYS A 90 -7.18 -20.53 14.28
N MET A 91 -7.38 -19.26 14.62
CA MET A 91 -8.60 -18.81 15.32
C MET A 91 -9.86 -18.96 14.45
N LEU A 92 -9.71 -18.82 13.14
CA LEU A 92 -10.79 -19.05 12.18
C LEU A 92 -10.99 -20.54 11.83
N ASP A 93 -10.21 -21.44 12.44
CA ASP A 93 -10.23 -22.89 12.16
C ASP A 93 -9.91 -23.22 10.69
N ILE A 94 -8.98 -22.47 10.11
CA ILE A 94 -8.56 -22.63 8.71
C ILE A 94 -7.16 -23.22 8.66
N PRO A 95 -6.97 -24.39 8.03
CA PRO A 95 -5.65 -24.98 7.86
C PRO A 95 -4.72 -24.05 7.08
N TRP A 96 -3.48 -23.87 7.57
CA TRP A 96 -2.50 -22.98 6.94
C TRP A 96 -2.28 -23.29 5.45
N ARG A 97 -2.24 -24.57 5.07
CA ARG A 97 -2.10 -25.00 3.67
C ARG A 97 -3.26 -24.52 2.79
N LYS A 98 -4.49 -24.57 3.31
CA LYS A 98 -5.67 -24.05 2.60
C LYS A 98 -5.57 -22.54 2.44
N PHE A 99 -5.22 -21.85 3.51
CA PHE A 99 -5.01 -20.40 3.48
C PHE A 99 -3.99 -19.96 2.43
N ILE A 100 -2.83 -20.61 2.35
CA ILE A 100 -1.80 -20.28 1.35
C ILE A 100 -2.34 -20.46 -0.07
N ARG A 101 -3.04 -21.55 -0.36
CA ARG A 101 -3.66 -21.78 -1.68
C ARG A 101 -4.70 -20.71 -2.02
N ASP A 102 -5.50 -20.29 -1.05
CA ASP A 102 -6.51 -19.25 -1.26
C ASP A 102 -5.84 -17.88 -1.50
N VAL A 103 -4.73 -17.60 -0.83
CA VAL A 103 -3.90 -16.40 -1.10
C VAL A 103 -3.28 -16.46 -2.49
N GLU A 104 -2.72 -17.60 -2.91
CA GLU A 104 -2.17 -17.80 -4.25
C GLU A 104 -3.23 -17.61 -5.34
N SER A 105 -4.43 -18.16 -5.13
CA SER A 105 -5.58 -17.96 -6.01
C SER A 105 -5.95 -16.48 -6.08
N ALA A 106 -6.07 -15.80 -4.94
CA ALA A 106 -6.41 -14.39 -4.88
C ALA A 106 -5.34 -13.48 -5.51
N THR A 107 -4.06 -13.86 -5.50
CA THR A 107 -3.02 -13.11 -6.24
C THR A 107 -3.18 -13.18 -7.76
N LEU A 108 -3.80 -14.23 -8.29
CA LEU A 108 -4.03 -14.42 -9.72
C LEU A 108 -5.34 -13.78 -10.18
N GLU A 109 -6.24 -13.44 -9.26
CA GLU A 109 -7.48 -12.74 -9.56
C GLU A 109 -7.17 -11.32 -10.05
N VAL A 110 -7.24 -11.15 -11.38
CA VAL A 110 -7.15 -9.84 -12.02
C VAL A 110 -8.49 -9.14 -11.86
N HIS A 111 -8.57 -8.20 -10.92
CA HIS A 111 -9.70 -7.28 -10.89
C HIS A 111 -9.60 -6.33 -12.09
N VAL A 112 -10.38 -6.60 -13.13
CA VAL A 112 -10.62 -5.64 -14.20
C VAL A 112 -11.49 -4.53 -13.63
N LEU A 113 -10.85 -3.46 -13.18
CA LEU A 113 -11.56 -2.22 -12.90
C LEU A 113 -12.04 -1.68 -14.25
N THR A 114 -13.33 -1.84 -14.53
CA THR A 114 -13.96 -1.10 -15.62
C THR A 114 -13.69 0.38 -15.39
N PRO A 115 -13.30 1.16 -16.42
CA PRO A 115 -13.01 2.58 -16.27
C PRO A 115 -14.16 3.27 -15.52
N THR A 116 -13.88 3.74 -14.31
CA THR A 116 -14.87 4.52 -13.55
C THR A 116 -15.03 5.86 -14.27
N ARG A 117 -16.14 6.03 -14.99
CA ARG A 117 -16.51 7.32 -15.58
C ARG A 117 -17.12 8.18 -14.49
N TYR A 118 -16.40 9.22 -14.06
CA TYR A 118 -16.97 10.25 -13.20
C TYR A 118 -17.92 11.11 -14.04
N GLU A 119 -19.22 10.89 -13.89
CA GLU A 119 -20.23 11.80 -14.45
C GLU A 119 -20.47 12.92 -13.44
N ALA A 120 -20.12 14.14 -13.82
CA ALA A 120 -20.43 15.30 -13.00
C ALA A 120 -21.96 15.46 -12.95
N PRO A 121 -22.57 15.68 -11.76
CA PRO A 121 -23.99 15.93 -11.65
C PRO A 121 -24.43 17.06 -12.60
N CYS A 122 -25.43 16.78 -13.42
CA CYS A 122 -26.02 17.75 -14.35
C CYS A 122 -26.69 18.87 -13.54
N GLY A 123 -25.97 19.97 -13.26
CA GLY A 123 -26.51 21.13 -12.55
C GLY A 123 -25.51 21.86 -11.66
N ASP A 124 -24.44 21.21 -11.21
CA ASP A 124 -23.46 21.80 -10.29
C ASP A 124 -22.29 22.51 -11.03
N ARG A 125 -22.60 23.29 -12.08
CA ARG A 125 -21.59 24.09 -12.81
C ARG A 125 -20.86 25.13 -11.93
N ILE A 126 -21.31 25.34 -10.68
CA ILE A 126 -20.97 26.53 -9.90
C ILE A 126 -19.98 26.23 -8.74
N LYS A 127 -19.96 25.01 -8.18
CA LYS A 127 -19.20 24.78 -6.92
C LYS A 127 -17.69 24.60 -7.08
N ASN A 128 -17.20 24.22 -8.27
CA ASN A 128 -15.76 24.06 -8.54
C ASN A 128 -15.12 25.30 -9.17
N GLN A 129 -15.89 26.34 -9.48
CA GLN A 129 -15.35 27.54 -10.13
C GLN A 129 -14.47 28.34 -9.17
N GLU A 130 -14.82 28.38 -7.87
CA GLU A 130 -13.99 28.95 -6.80
C GLU A 130 -12.70 28.17 -6.57
N ALA A 131 -12.75 26.82 -6.60
CA ALA A 131 -11.55 25.99 -6.48
C ALA A 131 -10.64 26.17 -7.70
N SER A 132 -11.21 26.30 -8.90
CA SER A 132 -10.46 26.52 -10.14
C SER A 132 -9.78 27.91 -10.15
N THR A 133 -10.49 28.96 -9.74
CA THR A 133 -9.92 30.32 -9.61
C THR A 133 -8.89 30.41 -8.48
N ARG A 134 -9.11 29.71 -7.35
CA ARG A 134 -8.11 29.62 -6.28
C ARG A 134 -6.87 28.87 -6.73
N ASN A 135 -7.00 27.78 -7.50
CA ASN A 135 -5.87 27.03 -8.04
C ASN A 135 -5.10 27.82 -9.12
N GLU A 136 -5.79 28.61 -9.95
CA GLU A 136 -5.14 29.56 -10.87
C GLU A 136 -4.35 30.65 -10.13
N GLY A 137 -4.88 31.13 -8.99
CA GLY A 137 -4.15 32.05 -8.10
C GLY A 137 -2.99 31.40 -7.34
N VAL A 138 -3.00 30.08 -7.21
CA VAL A 138 -1.90 29.25 -6.68
C VAL A 138 -1.03 28.77 -7.85
N LEU A 139 -0.78 29.64 -8.83
CA LEU A 139 0.41 29.51 -9.66
C LEU A 139 1.62 29.43 -8.73
N TYR A 140 2.34 28.32 -8.81
CA TYR A 140 3.52 27.96 -8.01
C TYR A 140 4.37 29.18 -7.62
N LYS A 141 4.18 29.68 -6.39
CA LYS A 141 5.08 30.66 -5.76
C LYS A 141 6.41 30.03 -5.27
N PHE A 142 6.71 28.81 -5.70
CA PHE A 142 8.01 28.18 -5.53
C PHE A 142 8.62 27.97 -6.93
N GLY A 143 9.35 28.98 -7.42
CA GLY A 143 10.17 28.85 -8.63
C GLY A 143 9.86 29.80 -9.80
N ALA A 144 9.46 31.04 -9.54
CA ALA A 144 9.49 32.06 -10.58
C ALA A 144 10.94 32.53 -10.79
N LEU A 145 11.63 31.97 -11.80
CA LEU A 145 12.64 32.63 -12.66
C LEU A 145 13.42 31.58 -13.48
N LYS A 146 12.80 30.95 -14.49
CA LYS A 146 13.46 30.55 -15.76
C LYS A 146 12.56 29.90 -16.83
N ASP A 147 11.42 29.30 -16.49
CA ASP A 147 10.77 28.34 -17.43
C ASP A 147 9.61 28.88 -18.27
N MET A 148 9.38 30.19 -18.31
CA MET A 148 8.33 30.76 -19.17
C MET A 148 8.63 30.67 -20.68
N ASP A 149 9.89 30.47 -21.06
CA ASP A 149 10.27 30.26 -22.46
C ASP A 149 10.16 28.79 -22.87
N GLU A 150 10.40 27.84 -21.95
CA GLU A 150 10.20 26.42 -22.20
C GLU A 150 8.72 26.09 -22.46
N ASP A 151 7.81 26.78 -21.74
CA ASP A 151 6.36 26.60 -21.92
C ASP A 151 5.86 27.02 -23.33
N LYS A 152 6.57 27.95 -23.98
CA LYS A 152 6.29 28.36 -25.37
C LYS A 152 6.92 27.41 -26.39
N GLU A 153 8.07 26.82 -26.06
CA GLU A 153 8.77 25.90 -26.95
C GLU A 153 8.05 24.57 -27.11
N TRP A 154 7.56 23.95 -26.02
CA TRP A 154 6.86 22.67 -26.16
C TRP A 154 5.52 22.84 -26.89
N LYS A 155 4.81 23.96 -26.67
CA LYS A 155 3.58 24.28 -27.42
C LYS A 155 3.82 24.47 -28.92
N LYS A 156 5.02 24.92 -29.31
CA LYS A 156 5.45 24.99 -30.71
C LYS A 156 5.86 23.61 -31.25
N LYS A 157 6.64 22.84 -30.49
CA LYS A 157 7.11 21.49 -30.90
C LYS A 157 5.93 20.52 -31.07
N ASP A 158 4.93 20.62 -30.20
CA ASP A 158 3.73 19.77 -30.18
C ASP A 158 2.43 20.53 -30.50
N ALA A 159 2.50 21.45 -31.47
CA ALA A 159 1.36 22.28 -31.88
C ALA A 159 0.14 21.45 -32.28
N ALA A 160 0.34 20.25 -32.84
CA ALA A 160 -0.74 19.33 -33.18
C ALA A 160 -1.49 18.82 -31.93
N ILE A 161 -0.76 18.41 -30.89
CA ILE A 161 -1.33 17.91 -29.64
C ILE A 161 -2.03 19.05 -28.89
N TYR A 162 -1.42 20.24 -28.88
CA TYR A 162 -2.02 21.43 -28.29
C TYR A 162 -3.33 21.83 -29.00
N ASN A 163 -3.37 21.80 -30.34
CA ASN A 163 -4.58 22.09 -31.10
C ASN A 163 -5.68 21.05 -30.89
N VAL A 164 -5.34 19.77 -30.76
CA VAL A 164 -6.30 18.70 -30.43
C VAL A 164 -6.88 18.93 -29.03
N LEU A 165 -6.04 19.20 -28.03
CA LEU A 165 -6.50 19.50 -26.66
C LEU A 165 -7.41 20.74 -26.61
N LYS A 166 -7.09 21.78 -27.39
CA LYS A 166 -7.91 22.99 -27.50
C LYS A 166 -9.24 22.71 -28.19
N ALA A 167 -9.27 21.87 -29.22
CA ALA A 167 -10.49 21.46 -29.91
C ALA A 167 -11.43 20.67 -28.98
N PHE A 168 -10.89 19.81 -28.12
CA PHE A 168 -11.67 19.08 -27.11
C PHE A 168 -12.23 19.98 -26.00
N GLN A 169 -11.60 21.12 -25.71
CA GLN A 169 -12.11 22.09 -24.73
C GLN A 169 -13.25 22.96 -25.29
N GLY A 170 -13.31 23.18 -26.61
CA GLY A 170 -14.36 24.00 -27.25
C GLY A 170 -15.67 23.27 -27.57
N GLY A 171 -15.72 21.94 -27.45
CA GLY A 171 -16.85 21.11 -27.87
C GLY A 171 -17.93 20.85 -26.82
N ARG A 172 -18.35 21.86 -26.03
CA ARG A 172 -19.44 21.69 -25.05
C ARG A 172 -20.66 22.57 -25.35
N CYS A 173 -21.75 21.88 -25.71
CA CYS A 173 -23.16 22.27 -25.69
C CYS A 173 -23.59 23.34 -26.70
N ARG A 174 -23.90 22.90 -27.92
CA ARG A 174 -25.08 23.42 -28.63
C ARG A 174 -26.15 22.34 -28.54
N ASP A 175 -27.26 22.69 -27.89
CA ASP A 175 -28.54 22.01 -28.10
C ASP A 175 -29.03 22.24 -29.53
#